data_AF-A0A452DXW4-F1
#
_entry.id   AF-A0A452DXW4-F1
#
_cell.length_a   1.000
_cell.length_b   1.000
_cell.length_c   1.000
_cell.angle_alpha   90.00
_cell.angle_beta   90.00
_cell.angle_gamma   90.00
#
_symmetry.space_group_name_H-M   'P 1'
#
loop_
_entity.id
_entity.type
_entity.pdbx_description
1 polymer ?
#
loop_
_entity_poly.entity_id
_entity_poly.type
_entity_poly.pdbx_seq_one_letter_code
_entity_poly.pdbx_strand_id
1 'polypeptide(L)'
;MLQNLLALRQIAKRTISTASRRQFENKVPEKQKLFQEDNGIPVHLKGGVADALLYRATMILTVGGTAYAMYELAVASFPKKQDWLQFILPAVSWFNSIQLSVDQ
;
A
#
# COMPACT_ATOMS: atom_id res chain seq x y z
N MET A 1 39.39 -55.66 0.57
CA MET A 1 39.68 -54.29 1.06
C MET A 1 39.63 -53.22 -0.03
N LEU A 2 40.11 -53.49 -1.25
CA LEU A 2 40.10 -52.50 -2.34
C LEU A 2 38.69 -52.09 -2.83
N GLN A 3 37.72 -53.00 -2.78
CA GLN A 3 36.33 -52.74 -3.19
C GLN A 3 35.65 -51.66 -2.33
N ASN A 4 35.90 -51.66 -1.02
CA ASN A 4 35.34 -50.65 -0.11
C ASN A 4 35.94 -49.27 -0.39
N LEU A 5 37.23 -49.21 -0.75
CA LEU A 5 37.90 -47.98 -1.16
C LEU A 5 37.34 -47.42 -2.46
N LEU A 6 37.04 -48.28 -3.44
CA LEU A 6 36.41 -47.88 -4.69
C LEU A 6 34.97 -47.42 -4.48
N ALA A 7 34.21 -48.09 -3.61
CA ALA A 7 32.86 -47.70 -3.24
C ALA A 7 32.84 -46.33 -2.53
N LEU A 8 33.75 -46.11 -1.57
CA LEU A 8 33.94 -44.80 -0.93
C LEU A 8 34.32 -43.72 -1.94
N ARG A 9 35.20 -44.03 -2.90
CA ARG A 9 35.57 -43.10 -3.98
C ARG A 9 34.40 -42.81 -4.91
N GLN A 10 33.52 -43.77 -5.17
CA GLN A 10 32.28 -43.56 -5.94
C GLN A 10 31.27 -42.70 -5.17
N ILE A 11 31.15 -42.89 -3.86
CA ILE A 11 30.29 -42.08 -2.98
C ILE A 11 30.83 -40.65 -2.87
N ALA A 12 32.15 -40.47 -2.74
CA ALA A 12 32.79 -39.16 -2.73
C ALA A 12 32.77 -38.47 -4.11
N LYS A 13 32.81 -39.24 -5.21
CA LYS A 13 32.67 -38.75 -6.60
C LYS A 13 31.22 -38.56 -7.04
N ARG A 14 30.22 -39.03 -6.27
CA ARG A 14 28.87 -38.46 -6.34
C ARG A 14 29.00 -37.05 -5.80
N THR A 15 29.50 -36.16 -6.65
CA THR A 15 29.36 -34.72 -6.54
C THR A 15 27.99 -34.49 -5.94
N ILE A 16 27.97 -33.91 -4.75
CA ILE A 16 26.75 -33.41 -4.14
C ILE A 16 26.25 -32.39 -5.15
N SER A 17 25.40 -32.86 -6.06
CA SER A 17 24.63 -32.02 -6.95
C SER A 17 23.65 -31.33 -6.03
N THR A 18 24.12 -30.28 -5.36
CA THR A 18 23.31 -29.23 -4.74
C THR A 18 22.54 -28.44 -5.79
N ALA A 19 22.19 -29.07 -6.91
CA ALA A 19 20.97 -28.74 -7.58
C ALA A 19 19.84 -29.20 -6.65
N SER A 20 19.49 -28.36 -5.68
CA SER A 20 18.11 -28.23 -5.20
C SER A 20 17.26 -27.77 -6.40
N ARG A 21 17.13 -28.68 -7.37
CA ARG A 21 16.84 -28.46 -8.79
C ARG A 21 15.46 -27.80 -8.91
N ARG A 22 15.45 -26.47 -9.03
CA ARG A 22 14.37 -25.66 -9.63
C ARG A 22 12.96 -25.86 -9.04
N GLN A 23 12.68 -25.39 -7.82
CA GLN A 23 11.28 -25.11 -7.48
C GLN A 23 10.69 -23.99 -8.35
N PHE A 24 11.54 -23.16 -8.98
CA PHE A 24 11.18 -22.20 -10.02
C PHE A 24 12.08 -22.37 -11.24
N GLU A 25 11.49 -22.38 -12.43
CA GLU A 25 12.21 -22.28 -13.70
C GLU A 25 12.73 -20.85 -13.91
N ASN A 26 13.84 -20.70 -14.61
CA ASN A 26 14.34 -19.37 -14.99
C ASN A 26 13.44 -18.77 -16.08
N LYS A 27 12.63 -17.78 -15.69
CA LYS A 27 11.73 -17.02 -16.57
C LYS A 27 12.33 -15.69 -17.07
N VAL A 28 13.59 -15.39 -16.75
CA VAL A 28 14.27 -14.16 -17.19
C VAL A 28 14.27 -14.01 -18.72
N PRO A 29 14.59 -15.05 -19.53
CA PRO A 29 14.56 -14.91 -20.99
C PRO A 29 13.17 -14.57 -21.53
N GLU A 30 12.12 -15.12 -20.93
CA GLU A 30 10.72 -14.86 -21.32
C GLU A 30 10.34 -13.39 -21.03
N LYS A 31 10.72 -12.88 -19.86
CA LYS A 31 10.49 -11.48 -19.48
C LYS A 31 11.34 -10.52 -20.32
N GLN A 32 12.60 -10.86 -20.61
CA GLN A 32 13.45 -10.08 -21.50
C GLN A 32 12.82 -9.97 -22.89
N LYS A 33 12.30 -11.07 -23.45
CA LYS A 33 11.59 -11.03 -24.73
C LYS A 33 10.37 -10.11 -24.70
N LEU A 34 9.55 -10.18 -23.65
CA LEU A 34 8.38 -9.33 -23.48
C LEU A 34 8.74 -7.83 -23.38
N PHE A 35 9.75 -7.49 -22.57
CA PHE A 35 10.15 -6.09 -22.38
C PHE A 35 11.05 -5.53 -23.49
N GLN A 36 11.63 -6.39 -24.34
CA GLN A 36 12.42 -5.98 -25.52
C GLN A 36 11.61 -6.01 -26.83
N GLU A 37 10.37 -6.51 -26.81
CA GLU A 37 9.49 -6.46 -27.98
C GLU A 37 9.33 -5.02 -28.47
N ASP A 38 9.58 -4.78 -29.76
CA ASP A 38 9.52 -3.44 -30.36
C ASP A 38 8.06 -3.10 -30.75
N ASN A 39 7.24 -2.87 -29.73
CA ASN A 39 5.81 -2.56 -29.86
C ASN A 39 5.50 -1.08 -29.62
N GLY A 40 6.51 -0.24 -29.41
CA GLY A 40 6.35 1.19 -29.12
C GLY A 40 5.63 1.52 -27.79
N ILE A 41 5.33 0.50 -26.95
CA ILE A 41 4.63 0.68 -25.69
C ILE A 41 5.61 1.20 -24.63
N PRO A 42 5.25 2.24 -23.84
CA PRO A 42 6.11 2.73 -22.79
C PRO A 42 6.31 1.68 -21.69
N VAL A 43 7.50 1.68 -21.07
CA VAL A 43 7.92 0.64 -20.11
C VAL A 43 6.94 0.42 -18.95
N HIS A 44 6.24 1.47 -18.50
CA HIS A 44 5.28 1.41 -17.39
C HIS A 44 3.91 0.81 -17.76
N LEU A 45 3.67 0.50 -19.04
CA LEU A 45 2.49 -0.24 -19.52
C LEU A 45 2.86 -1.56 -20.19
N LYS A 46 4.15 -1.89 -20.26
CA LYS A 46 4.67 -2.99 -21.07
C LYS A 46 4.41 -4.37 -20.46
N GLY A 47 4.08 -4.45 -19.17
CA GLY A 47 3.60 -5.66 -18.50
C GLY A 47 2.13 -5.99 -18.77
N GLY A 48 1.40 -5.12 -19.46
CA GLY A 48 0.06 -5.39 -20.00
C GLY A 48 -1.09 -4.77 -19.20
N VAL A 49 -2.23 -5.48 -19.14
CA VAL A 49 -3.49 -4.95 -18.59
C VAL A 49 -3.40 -4.61 -17.11
N ALA A 50 -2.65 -5.39 -16.33
CA ALA A 50 -2.45 -5.14 -14.91
C ALA A 50 -1.77 -3.78 -14.66
N ASP A 51 -0.73 -3.46 -15.44
CA ASP A 51 0.00 -2.20 -15.34
C ASP A 51 -0.91 -1.02 -15.70
N ALA A 52 -1.73 -1.16 -16.74
CA ALA A 52 -2.67 -0.12 -17.16
C ALA A 52 -3.76 0.12 -16.10
N LEU A 53 -4.29 -0.94 -15.47
CA LEU A 53 -5.26 -0.82 -14.38
C LEU A 53 -4.64 -0.16 -13.17
N LEU A 54 -3.44 -0.59 -12.78
CA LEU A 54 -2.70 -0.03 -11.64
C LEU A 54 -2.42 1.46 -11.86
N TYR A 55 -1.92 1.83 -13.05
CA TYR A 55 -1.68 3.23 -13.41
C TYR A 55 -2.95 4.08 -13.29
N ARG A 56 -4.08 3.62 -13.84
CA ARG A 56 -5.36 4.34 -13.76
C ARG A 56 -5.86 4.48 -12.34
N ALA A 57 -5.78 3.41 -11.55
CA ALA A 57 -6.17 3.44 -10.14
C ALA A 57 -5.32 4.43 -9.34
N THR A 58 -3.99 4.41 -9.53
CA THR A 58 -3.07 5.36 -8.90
C THR A 58 -3.39 6.79 -9.31
N MET A 59 -3.63 7.06 -10.61
CA MET A 59 -3.99 8.40 -11.09
C MET A 59 -5.30 8.92 -10.50
N ILE A 60 -6.33 8.06 -10.40
CA ILE A 60 -7.61 8.44 -9.79
C ILE A 60 -7.41 8.78 -8.32
N LEU A 61 -6.66 7.94 -7.59
CA LEU A 61 -6.41 8.14 -6.17
C LEU A 61 -5.59 9.41 -5.92
N THR A 62 -4.55 9.69 -6.71
CA THR A 62 -3.71 10.88 -6.51
C THR A 62 -4.45 12.16 -6.86
N VAL A 63 -5.17 12.19 -7.98
CA VAL A 63 -5.96 13.37 -8.38
C VAL A 63 -7.11 13.58 -7.40
N GLY A 64 -7.85 12.53 -7.06
CA GLY A 64 -8.94 12.58 -6.09
C GLY A 64 -8.46 13.00 -4.70
N GLY A 65 -7.35 12.42 -4.22
CA GLY A 65 -6.73 12.76 -2.95
C GLY A 65 -6.22 14.20 -2.91
N THR A 66 -5.66 14.71 -4.01
CA THR A 66 -5.23 16.11 -4.10
C THR A 66 -6.43 17.06 -4.05
N ALA A 67 -7.51 16.76 -4.78
CA ALA A 67 -8.73 17.55 -4.73
C ALA A 67 -9.35 17.56 -3.32
N TYR A 68 -9.38 16.40 -2.66
CA TYR A 68 -9.86 16.28 -1.29
C TYR A 68 -8.99 17.07 -0.31
N ALA A 69 -7.66 16.99 -0.43
CA ALA A 69 -6.74 17.76 0.40
C ALA A 69 -6.94 19.28 0.21
N MET A 70 -7.16 19.75 -1.03
CA MET A 70 -7.48 21.16 -1.28
C MET A 70 -8.81 21.58 -0.66
N TYR A 71 -9.83 20.72 -0.70
CA TYR A 71 -11.11 20.97 -0.03
C TYR A 71 -10.94 21.11 1.49
N GLU A 72 -10.25 20.16 2.13
CA GLU A 72 -9.97 20.21 3.57
C GLU A 72 -9.15 21.45 3.94
N LEU A 73 -8.16 21.80 3.12
CA LEU A 73 -7.35 23.00 3.33
C LEU A 73 -8.18 24.27 3.21
N ALA A 74 -9.10 24.34 2.25
CA ALA A 74 -10.03 25.46 2.12
C ALA A 74 -10.96 25.56 3.32
N VAL A 75 -11.56 24.45 3.77
CA VAL A 75 -12.42 24.40 4.97
C VAL A 75 -11.64 24.80 6.23
N ALA A 76 -10.37 24.39 6.35
CA ALA A 76 -9.52 24.76 7.47
C ALA A 76 -9.07 26.23 7.44
N SER A 77 -8.98 26.83 6.25
CA SER A 77 -8.57 28.23 6.07
C SER A 77 -9.61 29.24 6.55
N PHE A 78 -10.89 28.84 6.62
CA PHE A 78 -11.95 29.68 7.15
C PHE A 78 -12.24 29.35 8.62
N PRO A 79 -12.35 30.36 9.50
CA PRO A 79 -12.69 30.13 10.89
C PRO A 79 -14.11 29.56 10.98
N LYS A 80 -14.24 28.39 11.61
CA LYS A 80 -15.55 27.82 11.92
C LYS A 80 -16.20 28.69 13.00
N LYS A 81 -17.45 29.10 12.78
CA LYS A 81 -18.21 29.83 13.81
C LYS A 81 -18.32 28.94 15.04
N GLN A 82 -17.70 29.38 16.13
CA GLN A 82 -17.86 28.74 17.43
C GLN A 82 -19.21 29.20 17.99
N ASP A 83 -20.25 28.38 17.88
CA ASP A 83 -21.55 28.68 18.47
C ASP A 83 -21.46 28.49 19.99
N TRP A 84 -20.84 29.44 20.67
CA TRP A 84 -20.72 29.52 22.13
C TRP A 84 -22.08 29.47 22.84
N LEU A 85 -23.14 29.85 22.11
CA LEU A 85 -24.52 29.77 22.56
C LEU A 85 -24.92 28.35 22.98
N GLN A 86 -24.39 27.32 22.32
CA GLN A 86 -24.69 25.92 22.69
C GLN A 86 -24.09 25.52 24.06
N PHE A 87 -23.04 26.21 24.52
CA PHE A 87 -22.41 25.98 25.82
C PHE A 87 -22.92 26.95 26.91
N ILE A 88 -23.23 28.19 26.55
CA ILE A 88 -23.64 29.22 27.50
C ILE A 88 -25.13 29.11 27.86
N LEU A 89 -26.01 28.75 26.93
CA LEU A 89 -27.45 28.64 27.21
C LEU A 89 -27.77 27.61 28.32
N PRO A 90 -27.18 26.39 28.34
CA PRO A 90 -27.39 25.45 29.44
C PRO A 90 -26.82 25.95 30.78
N ALA A 91 -25.65 26.61 30.76
CA ALA A 91 -25.02 27.13 31.97
C ALA A 91 -25.83 28.27 32.62
N VAL A 92 -26.36 29.19 31.80
CA VAL A 92 -27.23 30.28 32.26
C VAL A 92 -28.57 29.73 32.76
N SER A 93 -29.13 28.73 32.07
CA SER A 93 -30.37 28.05 32.51
C SER A 93 -30.18 27.35 33.86
N TRP A 94 -29.08 26.61 34.02
CA TRP A 94 -28.74 25.95 35.29
C TRP A 94 -28.53 26.95 36.44
N PHE A 95 -27.83 28.05 36.18
CA PHE A 95 -27.64 29.11 37.18
C PHE A 95 -28.97 29.75 37.60
N ASN A 96 -29.84 30.10 36.63
CA ASN A 96 -31.17 30.63 36.93
C ASN A 96 -32.02 29.62 37.71
N SER A 97 -31.93 28.32 37.39
CA SER A 97 -32.66 27.28 38.13
C SER A 97 -32.20 27.16 39.58
N ILE A 98 -30.91 27.32 39.85
CA ILE A 98 -30.37 27.31 41.22
C ILE A 98 -30.86 28.52 41.99
N GLN A 99 -30.82 29.71 41.39
CA GLN A 99 -31.26 30.91 42.07
C GLN A 99 -32.76 30.86 42.41
N LEU A 100 -33.58 30.34 41.49
CA LEU A 100 -35.00 30.11 41.75
C LEU A 100 -35.25 29.11 42.88
N SER A 101 -34.38 28.11 43.07
CA SER A 101 -34.44 27.17 44.19
C SER A 101 -33.93 27.74 45.52
N VAL A 102 -33.16 28.83 45.50
CA VAL A 102 -32.68 29.54 46.69
C VAL A 102 -33.68 30.61 47.16
N ASP A 103 -34.45 31.17 46.23
CA ASP A 103 -35.48 32.18 46.50
C ASP A 103 -36.84 31.59 46.97
N GLN A 104 -36.96 30.25 47.09
CA GLN A 104 -38.16 29.52 47.50
C GLN A 104 -38.04 28.96 48.93
#